data_AF-A0A7C2WKX2-F1
#
_entry.id   AF-A0A7C2WKX2-F1
#
_cell.length_a   1.000
_cell.length_b   1.000
_cell.length_c   1.000
_cell.angle_alpha   90.00
_cell.angle_beta   90.00
_cell.angle_gamma   90.00
#
_symmetry.space_group_name_H-M   'P 1'
#
loop_
_entity.id
_entity.type
_entity.pdbx_description
1 polymer ?
#
loop_
_entity_poly.entity_id
_entity_poly.type
_entity_poly.pdbx_seq_one_letter_code
_entity_poly.pdbx_strand_id
1 'polypeptide(L)'
;MNARNSVQHTIVLTLVALLMVGCNGAVVEPTSIPTETSLPPTSGPTETLAPPTSVLTDTPVPPTNTPAPVIVPASQESITVDEFEFRVVRIALDEAIFGMVPNSMGEGDQILFIEFELTTGENEAFANLRPAIVLESGEKHQVAAWIGDKNVHTLTDMMYTGAASEFSPTEDLVALAYVIPQRPGALLLEFSSGVLIDLTPLMP
;
A
#
# COMPACT_ATOMS: atom_id res chain seq x y z
N MET A 1 36.05 4.77 41.99
CA MET A 1 37.33 4.88 41.25
C MET A 1 37.85 3.47 41.01
N ASN A 2 37.76 2.99 39.78
CA ASN A 2 38.60 1.90 39.25
C ASN A 2 38.67 2.10 37.74
N ALA A 3 39.84 2.57 37.31
CA ALA A 3 40.24 2.71 35.92
C ALA A 3 40.97 1.45 35.48
N ARG A 4 40.93 1.18 34.17
CA ARG A 4 41.84 0.38 33.32
C ARG A 4 41.14 -0.80 32.63
N ASN A 5 40.95 -0.68 31.32
CA ASN A 5 41.71 -1.42 30.29
C ASN A 5 41.11 -1.07 28.92
N SER A 6 41.81 -0.32 28.07
CA SER A 6 42.99 -0.71 27.29
C SER A 6 42.58 -1.18 25.89
N VAL A 7 42.47 -0.20 25.00
CA VAL A 7 43.01 -0.20 23.64
C VAL A 7 43.57 -1.56 23.17
N GLN A 8 42.80 -2.28 22.37
CA GLN A 8 43.34 -3.22 21.38
C GLN A 8 42.52 -3.17 20.08
N HIS A 9 43.14 -2.54 19.08
CA HIS A 9 43.15 -2.93 17.65
C HIS A 9 41.79 -2.78 16.93
N THR A 10 41.52 -1.76 16.10
CA THR A 10 42.38 -1.00 15.17
C THR A 10 43.36 -1.88 14.39
N ILE A 11 42.88 -2.93 13.73
CA ILE A 11 43.43 -3.57 12.52
C ILE A 11 42.30 -4.44 11.97
N VAL A 12 41.49 -3.94 11.02
CA VAL A 12 41.06 -4.59 9.75
C VAL A 12 40.38 -3.49 8.90
N LEU A 13 41.05 -2.35 8.76
CA LEU A 13 40.88 -1.48 7.60
C LEU A 13 42.09 -1.77 6.72
N THR A 14 41.92 -1.81 5.41
CA THR A 14 42.90 -2.20 4.37
C THR A 14 42.87 -3.70 4.05
N LEU A 15 42.16 -4.09 2.99
CA LEU A 15 42.67 -4.88 1.85
C LEU A 15 41.57 -5.69 1.10
N VAL A 16 40.55 -5.04 0.52
CA VAL A 16 39.88 -5.58 -0.68
C VAL A 16 39.51 -4.41 -1.61
N ALA A 17 40.54 -3.71 -2.06
CA ALA A 17 40.50 -3.07 -3.36
C ALA A 17 40.79 -4.17 -4.41
N LEU A 18 40.26 -3.99 -5.62
CA LEU A 18 40.62 -4.67 -6.87
C LEU A 18 39.72 -5.86 -7.32
N LEU A 19 38.67 -5.54 -8.07
CA LEU A 19 38.15 -6.30 -9.22
C LEU A 19 37.22 -5.36 -10.01
N MET A 20 37.79 -4.45 -10.80
CA MET A 20 38.11 -4.61 -12.23
C MET A 20 36.89 -4.85 -13.14
N VAL A 21 36.43 -3.74 -13.74
CA VAL A 21 36.22 -3.53 -15.19
C VAL A 21 35.39 -4.60 -15.92
N GLY A 22 34.14 -4.24 -16.20
CA GLY A 22 33.29 -4.86 -17.23
C GLY A 22 32.58 -3.78 -18.05
N CYS A 23 33.32 -3.14 -18.97
CA CYS A 23 32.79 -2.25 -20.00
C CYS A 23 32.55 -3.10 -21.26
N ASN A 24 31.28 -3.25 -21.66
CA ASN A 24 30.83 -3.79 -22.95
C ASN A 24 29.33 -3.46 -23.02
N GLY A 25 28.74 -2.83 -24.03
CA GLY A 25 29.18 -2.30 -25.31
C GLY A 25 27.86 -1.92 -25.99
N ALA A 26 27.56 -0.62 -26.03
CA ALA A 26 26.36 -0.13 -26.72
C ALA A 26 26.67 -0.04 -28.21
N VAL A 27 25.97 -0.85 -29.02
CA VAL A 27 25.86 -0.67 -30.47
C VAL A 27 24.37 -0.70 -30.79
N VAL A 28 23.82 0.47 -31.11
CA VAL A 28 22.45 0.64 -31.61
C VAL A 28 22.58 1.38 -32.94
N GLU A 29 22.22 0.71 -34.02
CA GLU A 29 22.10 1.26 -35.38
C GLU A 29 21.21 0.31 -36.21
N PRO A 30 20.57 0.74 -37.30
CA PRO A 30 19.69 1.90 -37.45
C PRO A 30 18.27 1.48 -37.91
N THR A 31 17.34 2.42 -37.74
CA THR A 31 15.96 2.45 -38.21
C THR A 31 15.82 2.13 -39.70
N SER A 32 14.94 1.20 -40.07
CA SER A 32 14.38 1.09 -41.42
C SER A 32 12.87 1.31 -41.35
N ILE A 33 12.43 2.37 -42.04
CA ILE A 33 11.04 2.79 -42.20
C ILE A 33 10.47 1.99 -43.38
N PRO A 34 9.43 1.17 -43.21
CA PRO A 34 8.77 0.58 -44.36
C PRO A 34 7.89 1.61 -45.07
N THR A 35 8.21 1.81 -46.35
CA THR A 35 7.49 2.55 -47.38
C THR A 35 6.03 2.08 -47.51
N GLU A 36 5.08 2.98 -47.24
CA GLU A 36 3.67 2.79 -47.55
C GLU A 36 3.46 2.80 -49.08
N THR A 37 3.09 1.64 -49.63
CA THR A 37 2.68 1.51 -51.03
C THR A 37 1.16 1.65 -51.11
N SER A 38 0.69 2.81 -51.59
CA SER A 38 -0.74 3.07 -51.82
C SER A 38 -1.26 2.17 -52.95
N LEU A 39 -2.27 1.34 -52.65
CA LEU A 39 -3.07 0.63 -53.66
C LEU A 39 -4.20 1.54 -54.21
N PRO A 40 -4.66 1.32 -55.46
CA PRO A 40 -5.75 2.09 -56.05
C PRO A 40 -7.12 1.72 -55.46
N PRO A 41 -8.11 2.63 -55.48
CA PRO A 41 -9.45 2.34 -54.97
C PRO A 41 -10.15 1.32 -55.86
N THR A 42 -10.58 0.22 -55.26
CA THR A 42 -11.48 -0.77 -55.89
C THR A 42 -12.92 -0.32 -55.67
N SER A 43 -13.66 -0.14 -56.77
CA SER A 43 -15.08 0.16 -56.77
C SER A 43 -15.89 -1.00 -56.17
N GLY A 44 -16.50 -0.79 -55.00
CA GLY A 44 -17.41 -1.73 -54.35
C GLY A 44 -18.88 -1.51 -54.73
N PRO A 45 -19.73 -2.55 -54.68
CA PRO A 45 -21.06 -2.58 -55.30
C PRO A 45 -22.14 -1.80 -54.54
N THR A 46 -23.14 -1.36 -55.31
CA THR A 46 -24.42 -0.78 -54.90
C THR A 46 -25.06 -1.49 -53.70
N GLU A 47 -25.26 -0.76 -52.60
CA GLU A 47 -26.01 -1.24 -51.43
C GLU A 47 -27.50 -1.39 -51.77
N THR A 48 -28.00 -2.62 -51.69
CA THR A 48 -29.44 -2.89 -51.59
C THR A 48 -29.84 -2.66 -50.14
N LEU A 49 -30.68 -1.64 -49.89
CA LEU A 49 -31.19 -1.33 -48.55
C LEU A 49 -32.04 -2.48 -48.00
N ALA A 50 -31.58 -3.07 -46.89
CA ALA A 50 -32.36 -4.02 -46.10
C ALA A 50 -33.53 -3.30 -45.37
N PRO A 51 -34.64 -4.00 -45.08
CA PRO A 51 -35.76 -3.42 -44.34
C PRO A 51 -35.35 -2.99 -42.93
N PRO A 52 -35.97 -1.94 -42.36
CA PRO A 52 -35.58 -1.38 -41.08
C PRO A 52 -35.75 -2.43 -39.96
N THR A 53 -34.66 -2.74 -39.27
CA THR A 53 -34.67 -3.51 -38.03
C THR A 53 -35.40 -2.71 -36.96
N SER A 54 -36.42 -3.31 -36.34
CA SER A 54 -37.15 -2.73 -35.21
C SER A 54 -36.18 -2.38 -34.09
N VAL A 55 -36.01 -1.10 -33.80
CA VAL A 55 -35.27 -0.60 -32.64
C VAL A 55 -36.08 -0.95 -31.39
N LEU A 56 -35.63 -1.94 -30.64
CA LEU A 56 -36.13 -2.18 -29.29
C LEU A 56 -35.79 -0.95 -28.46
N THR A 57 -36.82 -0.28 -27.95
CA THR A 57 -36.66 0.83 -27.01
C THR A 57 -36.11 0.23 -25.72
N ASP A 58 -34.86 0.51 -25.39
CA ASP A 58 -34.26 0.18 -24.09
C ASP A 58 -35.14 0.79 -22.99
N THR A 59 -35.81 -0.07 -22.23
CA THR A 59 -36.49 0.36 -21.02
C THR A 59 -35.40 0.67 -19.99
N PRO A 60 -35.30 1.92 -19.49
CA PRO A 60 -34.27 2.26 -18.52
C PRO A 60 -34.47 1.40 -17.27
N VAL A 61 -33.42 0.66 -16.92
CA VAL A 61 -33.39 -0.10 -15.67
C VAL A 61 -33.52 0.92 -14.51
N PRO A 62 -34.45 0.70 -13.56
CA PRO A 62 -34.58 1.60 -12.41
C PRO A 62 -33.25 1.66 -11.65
N PRO A 63 -32.86 2.83 -11.12
CA PRO A 63 -31.61 2.98 -10.39
C PRO A 63 -31.60 1.99 -9.22
N THR A 64 -30.57 1.13 -9.19
CA THR A 64 -30.32 0.29 -8.03
C THR A 64 -29.88 1.19 -6.88
N ASN A 65 -30.72 1.32 -5.86
CA ASN A 65 -30.35 2.00 -4.62
C ASN A 65 -29.20 1.23 -3.97
N THR A 66 -27.97 1.67 -4.22
CA THR A 66 -26.80 1.16 -3.51
C THR A 66 -26.80 1.83 -2.13
N PRO A 67 -26.82 1.06 -1.02
CA PRO A 67 -26.73 1.62 0.31
C PRO A 67 -25.47 2.50 0.45
N ALA A 68 -25.60 3.63 1.14
CA ALA A 68 -24.43 4.44 1.49
C ALA A 68 -23.50 3.64 2.42
N PRO A 69 -22.17 3.86 2.34
CA PRO A 69 -21.22 3.18 3.22
C PRO A 69 -21.47 3.57 4.68
N VAL A 70 -21.29 2.61 5.59
CA VAL A 70 -21.38 2.83 7.03
C VAL A 70 -20.02 3.31 7.52
N ILE A 71 -19.98 4.52 8.10
CA ILE A 71 -18.79 5.12 8.69
C ILE A 71 -18.86 4.97 10.22
N VAL A 72 -17.87 4.32 10.81
CA VAL A 72 -17.75 4.05 12.25
C VAL A 72 -16.58 4.85 12.82
N PRO A 73 -16.73 5.64 13.90
CA PRO A 73 -15.60 6.32 14.50
C PRO A 73 -14.64 5.34 15.19
N ALA A 74 -13.33 5.51 14.99
CA ALA A 74 -12.29 4.65 15.59
C ALA A 74 -12.21 4.74 17.12
N SER A 75 -12.80 5.77 17.73
CA SER A 75 -12.83 5.98 19.18
C SER A 75 -13.84 5.11 19.92
N GLN A 76 -14.57 4.23 19.22
CA GLN A 76 -15.47 3.28 19.87
C GLN A 76 -14.72 2.23 20.68
N GLU A 77 -15.33 1.79 21.78
CA GLU A 77 -14.75 0.74 22.66
C GLU A 77 -14.73 -0.65 22.01
N SER A 78 -15.60 -0.88 21.02
CA SER A 78 -15.66 -2.13 20.24
C SER A 78 -16.25 -1.85 18.85
N ILE A 79 -15.64 -2.43 17.83
CA ILE A 79 -16.01 -2.36 16.42
C ILE A 79 -16.09 -3.79 15.89
N THR A 80 -17.17 -4.12 15.19
CA THR A 80 -17.34 -5.42 14.54
C THR A 80 -17.22 -5.28 13.04
N VAL A 81 -16.31 -6.05 12.44
CA VAL A 81 -16.19 -6.21 10.98
C VAL A 81 -16.08 -7.69 10.67
N ASP A 82 -17.00 -8.19 9.86
CA ASP A 82 -17.14 -9.62 9.57
C ASP A 82 -17.24 -10.43 10.87
N GLU A 83 -16.38 -11.43 11.10
CA GLU A 83 -16.32 -12.21 12.34
C GLU A 83 -15.45 -11.60 13.46
N PHE A 84 -14.79 -10.47 13.20
CA PHE A 84 -13.82 -9.86 14.11
C PHE A 84 -14.47 -8.75 14.93
N GLU A 85 -14.22 -8.80 16.24
CA GLU A 85 -14.53 -7.74 17.19
C GLU A 85 -13.22 -7.20 17.74
N PHE A 86 -13.02 -5.88 17.62
CA PHE A 86 -11.76 -5.23 18.00
C PHE A 86 -11.98 -3.77 18.39
N ARG A 87 -10.93 -3.13 18.92
CA ARG A 87 -10.86 -1.67 19.03
C ARG A 87 -9.53 -1.14 18.53
N VAL A 88 -9.54 0.11 18.03
CA VAL A 88 -8.31 0.82 17.70
C VAL A 88 -7.72 1.39 19.00
N VAL A 89 -6.55 0.91 19.38
CA VAL A 89 -5.89 1.30 20.64
C VAL A 89 -5.18 2.63 20.47
N ARG A 90 -4.42 2.79 19.39
CA ARG A 90 -3.74 4.04 19.05
C ARG A 90 -3.32 4.07 17.58
N ILE A 91 -2.99 5.28 17.16
CA ILE A 91 -2.34 5.57 15.88
C ILE A 91 -0.99 6.22 16.17
N ALA A 92 0.02 5.86 15.39
CA ALA A 92 1.34 6.49 15.43
C ALA A 92 1.84 6.79 14.02
N LEU A 93 2.67 7.82 13.91
CA LEU A 93 3.36 8.20 12.68
C LEU A 93 4.86 8.03 12.87
N ASP A 94 5.55 7.53 11.85
CA ASP A 94 6.99 7.28 11.87
C ASP A 94 7.57 7.37 10.45
N GLU A 95 8.89 7.25 10.33
CA GLU A 95 9.61 7.24 9.05
C GLU A 95 10.01 5.83 8.60
N ALA A 96 9.97 4.84 9.49
CA ALA A 96 10.40 3.47 9.21
C ALA A 96 9.63 2.42 10.03
N ILE A 97 9.71 1.16 9.57
CA ILE A 97 9.23 -0.04 10.25
C ILE A 97 10.46 -0.83 10.70
N PHE A 98 10.87 -0.67 11.96
CA PHE A 98 12.04 -1.35 12.54
C PHE A 98 13.32 -1.23 11.69
N GLY A 99 13.65 -0.02 11.22
CA GLY A 99 14.83 0.23 10.38
C GLY A 99 14.68 -0.15 8.92
N MET A 100 13.46 -0.51 8.49
CA MET A 100 13.12 -0.81 7.10
C MET A 100 12.11 0.20 6.57
N VAL A 101 12.20 0.49 5.28
CA VAL A 101 11.31 1.41 4.58
C VAL A 101 10.73 0.69 3.35
N PRO A 102 9.43 0.78 3.08
CA PRO A 102 8.85 0.27 1.85
C PRO A 102 9.49 0.93 0.61
N ASN A 103 9.78 0.14 -0.43
CA ASN A 103 10.34 0.68 -1.68
C ASN A 103 9.40 1.65 -2.41
N SER A 104 8.10 1.58 -2.11
CA SER A 104 7.09 2.50 -2.63
C SER A 104 7.08 3.86 -1.94
N MET A 105 7.81 4.03 -0.84
CA MET A 105 7.82 5.26 -0.06
C MET A 105 8.62 6.35 -0.77
N GLY A 106 7.94 7.44 -1.12
CA GLY A 106 8.51 8.60 -1.78
C GLY A 106 8.90 9.72 -0.81
N GLU A 107 9.40 10.82 -1.37
CA GLU A 107 9.64 12.05 -0.62
C GLU A 107 8.30 12.65 -0.16
N GLY A 108 8.17 12.92 1.14
CA GLY A 108 6.94 13.46 1.73
C GLY A 108 5.94 12.40 2.18
N ASP A 109 6.27 11.12 2.06
CA ASP A 109 5.54 10.02 2.69
C ASP A 109 6.00 9.79 4.13
N GLN A 110 5.18 9.08 4.89
CA GLN A 110 5.46 8.59 6.23
C GLN A 110 4.77 7.23 6.45
N ILE A 111 5.15 6.54 7.52
CA ILE A 111 4.51 5.32 7.98
C ILE A 111 3.40 5.66 8.97
N LEU A 112 2.19 5.18 8.70
CA LEU A 112 1.07 5.17 9.63
C LEU A 112 0.97 3.79 10.27
N PHE A 113 1.10 3.73 11.58
CA PHE A 113 0.80 2.54 12.37
C PHE A 113 -0.59 2.65 12.99
N ILE A 114 -1.38 1.59 12.86
CA ILE A 114 -2.67 1.46 13.54
C ILE A 114 -2.60 0.21 14.39
N GLU A 115 -2.70 0.37 15.70
CA GLU A 115 -2.65 -0.72 16.67
C GLU A 115 -4.07 -1.12 17.09
N PHE A 116 -4.35 -2.41 17.06
CA PHE A 116 -5.64 -3.00 17.34
C PHE A 116 -5.54 -3.97 18.51
N GLU A 117 -6.59 -3.99 19.33
CA GLU A 117 -6.85 -5.04 20.31
C GLU A 117 -8.02 -5.86 19.82
N LEU A 118 -7.77 -7.14 19.57
CA LEU A 118 -8.79 -8.09 19.14
C LEU A 118 -9.46 -8.72 20.36
N THR A 119 -10.79 -8.64 20.41
CA THR A 119 -11.63 -9.37 21.36
C THR A 119 -11.97 -10.76 20.83
N THR A 120 -12.03 -10.91 19.51
CA THR A 120 -12.27 -12.17 18.82
C THR A 120 -11.35 -12.38 17.63
N GLY A 121 -11.12 -13.64 17.28
CA GLY A 121 -10.28 -14.04 16.16
C GLY A 121 -8.79 -14.10 16.48
N GLU A 122 -8.00 -14.49 15.49
CA GLU A 122 -6.54 -14.60 15.58
C GLU A 122 -5.88 -13.40 14.89
N ASN A 123 -4.76 -12.90 15.43
CA ASN A 123 -4.02 -11.75 14.89
C ASN A 123 -3.67 -11.92 13.40
N GLU A 124 -3.22 -13.12 13.00
CA GLU A 124 -2.88 -13.41 11.60
C GLU A 124 -4.12 -13.41 10.69
N ALA A 125 -5.25 -13.96 11.17
CA ALA A 125 -6.49 -13.97 10.40
C ALA A 125 -7.03 -12.55 10.19
N PHE A 126 -6.94 -11.70 11.22
CA PHE A 126 -7.30 -10.30 11.13
C PHE A 126 -6.41 -9.53 10.14
N ALA A 127 -5.09 -9.73 10.20
CA ALA A 127 -4.15 -9.11 9.25
C ALA A 127 -4.43 -9.52 7.79
N ASN A 128 -4.98 -10.72 7.57
CA ASN A 128 -5.37 -11.20 6.24
C ASN A 128 -6.63 -10.53 5.66
N LEU A 129 -7.38 -9.74 6.44
CA LEU A 129 -8.44 -8.89 5.91
C LEU A 129 -7.89 -7.79 4.99
N ARG A 130 -6.60 -7.45 5.12
CA ARG A 130 -5.88 -6.44 4.32
C ARG A 130 -6.69 -5.14 4.12
N PRO A 131 -7.17 -4.50 5.20
CA PRO A 131 -7.90 -3.26 5.05
C PRO A 131 -7.00 -2.18 4.46
N ALA A 132 -7.58 -1.28 3.67
CA ALA A 132 -6.89 -0.21 2.98
C ALA A 132 -7.18 1.14 3.64
N ILE A 133 -6.21 2.05 3.62
CA ILE A 133 -6.46 3.44 3.99
C ILE A 133 -7.02 4.18 2.78
N VAL A 134 -8.13 4.87 2.97
CA VAL A 134 -8.75 5.74 1.98
C VAL A 134 -8.58 7.18 2.46
N LEU A 135 -7.91 7.99 1.65
CA LEU A 135 -7.73 9.42 1.90
C LEU A 135 -8.96 10.22 1.45
N GLU A 136 -9.04 11.48 1.85
CA GLU A 136 -10.07 12.42 1.37
C GLU A 136 -10.09 12.56 -0.17
N SER A 137 -8.93 12.38 -0.82
CA SER A 137 -8.80 12.35 -2.29
C SER A 137 -9.46 11.14 -2.94
N GLY A 138 -9.82 10.11 -2.16
CA GLY A 138 -10.25 8.79 -2.64
C GLY A 138 -9.10 7.83 -2.99
N GLU A 139 -7.85 8.26 -2.82
CA GLU A 139 -6.68 7.41 -2.99
C GLU A 139 -6.65 6.29 -1.94
N LYS A 140 -6.27 5.08 -2.37
CA LYS A 140 -6.22 3.90 -1.52
C LYS A 140 -4.77 3.46 -1.27
N HIS A 141 -4.40 3.32 -0.01
CA HIS A 141 -3.08 2.85 0.42
C HIS A 141 -3.21 1.47 1.06
N GLN A 142 -2.47 0.51 0.51
CA GLN A 142 -2.48 -0.87 0.97
C GLN A 142 -1.58 -1.04 2.19
N VAL A 143 -1.85 -2.07 2.97
CA VAL A 143 -1.00 -2.47 4.09
C VAL A 143 0.40 -2.83 3.60
N ALA A 144 1.42 -2.19 4.15
CA ALA A 144 2.82 -2.43 3.83
C ALA A 144 3.42 -3.55 4.70
N ALA A 145 3.03 -3.61 5.97
CA ALA A 145 3.41 -4.67 6.88
C ALA A 145 2.35 -4.87 7.96
N TRP A 146 2.34 -6.05 8.55
CA TRP A 146 1.67 -6.28 9.83
C TRP A 146 2.69 -6.73 10.87
N ILE A 147 2.43 -6.33 12.11
CA ILE A 147 3.30 -6.57 13.26
C ILE A 147 2.42 -7.20 14.32
N GLY A 148 2.79 -8.40 14.77
CA GLY A 148 2.20 -9.03 15.95
C GLY A 148 3.28 -9.32 16.97
N ASP A 149 2.93 -10.10 17.99
CA ASP A 149 3.72 -10.36 19.21
C ASP A 149 5.24 -10.28 19.05
N LYS A 150 5.79 -11.03 18.08
CA LYS A 150 7.25 -11.17 17.91
C LYS A 150 7.72 -11.13 16.46
N ASN A 151 6.80 -10.95 15.53
CA ASN A 151 7.10 -11.05 14.10
C ASN A 151 6.60 -9.83 13.36
N VAL A 152 7.44 -9.37 12.44
CA VAL A 152 7.09 -8.39 11.43
C VAL A 152 6.93 -9.14 10.12
N HIS A 153 5.77 -9.00 9.50
CA HIS A 153 5.45 -9.60 8.21
C HIS A 153 5.30 -8.50 7.17
N THR A 154 6.29 -8.40 6.30
CA THR A 154 6.29 -7.43 5.20
C THR A 154 5.38 -7.93 4.09
N LEU A 155 4.44 -7.10 3.66
CA LEU A 155 3.49 -7.38 2.58
C LEU A 155 3.85 -6.65 1.28
N THR A 156 4.85 -5.77 1.35
CA THR A 156 5.48 -5.09 0.23
C THR A 156 6.99 -5.29 0.29
N ASP A 157 7.68 -4.92 -0.80
CA ASP A 157 9.13 -4.93 -0.83
C ASP A 157 9.69 -3.83 0.09
N MET A 158 10.67 -4.21 0.90
CA MET A 158 11.29 -3.33 1.89
C MET A 158 12.79 -3.18 1.61
N MET A 159 13.33 -2.03 1.96
CA MET A 159 14.77 -1.76 2.00
C MET A 159 15.20 -1.44 3.43
N TYR A 160 16.31 -2.03 3.87
CA TYR A 160 16.91 -1.68 5.16
C TYR A 160 17.66 -0.35 5.04
N THR A 161 17.25 0.63 5.83
CA THR A 161 17.86 1.98 5.88
C THR A 161 18.59 2.23 7.19
N GLY A 162 18.28 1.47 8.25
CA GLY A 162 18.80 1.68 9.59
C GLY A 162 18.20 2.92 10.29
N ALA A 163 17.14 3.50 9.73
CA ALA A 163 16.38 4.56 10.39
C ALA A 163 15.80 4.07 11.73
N ALA A 164 15.84 4.90 12.76
CA ALA A 164 15.17 4.54 14.00
C ALA A 164 13.65 4.56 13.77
N SER A 165 12.94 3.64 14.43
CA SER A 165 11.50 3.71 14.57
C SER A 165 11.21 3.87 16.06
N GLU A 166 10.36 4.83 16.40
CA GLU A 166 9.90 5.06 17.77
C GLU A 166 8.67 4.21 18.09
N PHE A 167 8.00 3.69 17.06
CA PHE A 167 6.87 2.79 17.26
C PHE A 167 7.33 1.42 17.78
N SER A 168 6.84 1.06 18.95
CA SER A 168 6.91 -0.30 19.49
C SER A 168 5.48 -0.76 19.79
N PRO A 169 4.97 -1.79 19.11
CA PRO A 169 3.66 -2.34 19.43
C PRO A 169 3.68 -2.93 20.84
N THR A 170 2.52 -2.88 21.49
CA THR A 170 2.29 -3.55 22.77
C THR A 170 2.24 -5.05 22.55
N GLU A 171 2.73 -5.83 23.52
CA GLU A 171 2.61 -7.30 23.47
C GLU A 171 1.14 -7.70 23.32
N ASP A 172 0.90 -8.80 22.60
CA ASP A 172 -0.42 -9.38 22.30
C ASP A 172 -1.37 -8.52 21.44
N LEU A 173 -0.93 -7.33 20.99
CA LEU A 173 -1.67 -6.49 20.04
C LEU A 173 -1.18 -6.70 18.60
N VAL A 174 -2.05 -6.41 17.64
CA VAL A 174 -1.70 -6.40 16.22
C VAL A 174 -1.60 -4.96 15.72
N ALA A 175 -0.54 -4.63 14.99
CA ALA A 175 -0.38 -3.34 14.33
C ALA A 175 -0.28 -3.51 12.81
N LEU A 176 -1.01 -2.69 12.08
CA LEU A 176 -0.91 -2.59 10.62
C LEU A 176 -0.17 -1.30 10.26
N ALA A 177 0.77 -1.42 9.32
CA ALA A 177 1.59 -0.31 8.86
C ALA A 177 1.23 0.05 7.42
N TYR A 178 1.08 1.36 7.14
CA TYR A 178 0.72 1.90 5.83
C TYR A 178 1.69 3.00 5.42
N VAL A 179 1.94 3.13 4.12
CA VAL A 179 2.62 4.31 3.57
C VAL A 179 1.57 5.33 3.19
N ILE A 180 1.62 6.52 3.79
CA ILE A 180 0.69 7.62 3.52
C ILE A 180 1.47 8.93 3.34
N PRO A 181 0.90 9.95 2.69
CA PRO A 181 1.51 11.28 2.67
C PRO A 181 1.53 11.90 4.08
N GLN A 182 2.50 12.77 4.36
CA GLN A 182 2.65 13.47 5.66
C GLN A 182 1.44 14.34 6.06
N ARG A 183 0.59 14.72 5.10
CA ARG A 183 -0.62 15.52 5.34
C ARG A 183 -1.83 14.85 4.69
N PRO A 184 -2.33 13.75 5.27
CA PRO A 184 -3.32 12.91 4.62
C PRO A 184 -4.74 13.50 4.62
N GLY A 185 -5.02 14.52 5.45
CA GLY A 185 -6.39 15.02 5.65
C GLY A 185 -7.23 14.03 6.44
N ALA A 186 -8.45 13.75 5.98
CA ALA A 186 -9.29 12.70 6.56
C ALA A 186 -8.73 11.30 6.22
N LEU A 187 -8.76 10.40 7.20
CA LEU A 187 -8.28 9.03 7.08
C LEU A 187 -9.39 8.04 7.40
N LEU A 188 -9.75 7.22 6.42
CA LEU A 188 -10.72 6.14 6.59
C LEU A 188 -10.01 4.79 6.42
N LEU A 189 -10.27 3.84 7.31
CA LEU A 189 -9.85 2.44 7.14
C LEU A 189 -11.01 1.65 6.52
N GLU A 190 -10.82 1.18 5.30
CA GLU A 190 -11.80 0.44 4.53
C GLU A 190 -11.52 -1.07 4.56
N PHE A 191 -12.53 -1.84 4.93
CA PHE A 191 -12.51 -3.30 4.87
C PHE A 191 -13.20 -3.81 3.60
N SER A 192 -12.89 -5.05 3.20
CA SER A 192 -13.50 -5.68 2.02
C SER A 192 -15.03 -5.81 2.09
N SER A 193 -15.58 -5.78 3.31
CA SER A 193 -17.02 -5.75 3.57
C SER A 193 -17.69 -4.42 3.23
N GLY A 194 -16.90 -3.37 2.95
CA GLY A 194 -17.38 -2.01 2.69
C GLY A 194 -17.57 -1.15 3.94
N VAL A 195 -17.24 -1.68 5.13
CA VAL A 195 -17.20 -0.90 6.37
C VAL A 195 -16.03 0.09 6.31
N LEU A 196 -16.31 1.35 6.66
CA LEU A 196 -15.31 2.41 6.78
C LEU A 196 -15.17 2.79 8.26
N ILE A 197 -13.93 2.85 8.75
CA ILE A 197 -13.63 3.35 10.09
C ILE A 197 -12.94 4.70 9.99
N ASP A 198 -13.50 5.74 10.59
CA ASP A 198 -12.91 7.07 10.64
C ASP A 198 -11.82 7.13 11.71
N LEU A 199 -10.56 7.19 11.25
CA LEU A 199 -9.35 7.26 12.07
C LEU A 199 -8.98 8.70 12.46
N THR A 200 -9.57 9.69 11.80
CA THR A 200 -9.26 11.12 11.97
C THR A 200 -9.30 11.57 13.45
N PRO A 201 -10.27 11.11 14.28
CA PRO A 201 -10.32 11.50 15.70
C PRO A 201 -9.12 11.03 16.54
N LEU A 202 -8.33 10.06 16.06
CA LEU A 202 -7.20 9.48 16.77
C LEU A 202 -5.83 9.95 16.22
N MET A 203 -5.83 10.83 15.21
CA MET A 203 -4.59 11.37 14.66
C MET A 203 -3.90 12.32 15.66
N PRO A 204 -2.57 12.23 15.82
CA PRO A 204 -1.80 13.06 16.75
C PRO A 204 -1.69 14.53 16.33
#